data_AF-A0A9X7VWZ8-F1
#
_entry.id   AF-A0A9X7VWZ8-F1
#
_cell.length_a   1.000
_cell.length_b   1.000
_cell.length_c   1.000
_cell.angle_alpha   90.00
_cell.angle_beta   90.00
_cell.angle_gamma   90.00
#
_symmetry.space_group_name_H-M   'P 1'
#
loop_
_entity.id
_entity.type
_entity.pdbx_description
1 polymer ?
#
loop_
_entity_poly.entity_id
_entity_poly.type
_entity_poly.pdbx_seq_one_letter_code
_entity_poly.pdbx_strand_id
1 'polypeptide(L)'
;MILEILTGDRSELRQQSRSIAGIDGAIQQLVADMLETMRACHMASLSAPQCGKPLRLFVTEIYGESKVWMNPEVLKTEGEQASVESCASFPDLTLEVPRPQTMVIHTMQLDGSPVVQTISGIEARLVAHELDHLDGILFQDHLDAESLFEQMLGTTDEYTIQGEDPIASDDGPFAADSSFESGQAEIESDEEELQHILDLLADSGWKLALAAELLRDYELDEEQEAQLQRLDGLENAISESVTYWENELSAGSS
;
A
#
# COMPACT_ATOMS: atom_id res chain seq x y z
N MET A 1 2.50 -22.29 -2.27
CA MET A 1 1.23 -22.62 -2.96
C MET A 1 0.39 -21.36 -2.98
N ILE A 2 -0.25 -21.04 -4.11
CA ILE A 2 -1.20 -19.92 -4.15
C ILE A 2 -2.46 -20.26 -3.36
N LEU A 3 -2.79 -19.42 -2.39
CA LEU A 3 -3.98 -19.52 -1.54
C LEU A 3 -5.19 -18.89 -2.24
N GLU A 4 -6.39 -19.39 -1.94
CA GLU A 4 -7.63 -18.74 -2.37
C GLU A 4 -7.87 -17.48 -1.53
N ILE A 5 -8.10 -16.36 -2.20
CA ILE A 5 -8.47 -15.09 -1.57
C ILE A 5 -9.99 -15.01 -1.50
N LEU A 6 -10.52 -14.79 -0.30
CA LEU A 6 -11.92 -14.53 -0.06
C LEU A 6 -12.29 -13.15 -0.59
N THR A 7 -13.31 -13.06 -1.43
CA THR A 7 -13.76 -11.80 -2.03
C THR A 7 -15.20 -11.45 -1.68
N GLY A 8 -15.51 -10.15 -1.68
CA GLY A 8 -16.84 -9.60 -1.46
C GLY A 8 -17.31 -9.63 0.01
N ASP A 9 -18.64 -9.59 0.21
CA ASP A 9 -19.24 -9.53 1.55
C ASP A 9 -19.33 -10.91 2.22
N ARG A 10 -18.16 -11.48 2.55
CA ARG A 10 -18.05 -12.75 3.27
C ARG A 10 -17.92 -12.52 4.77
N SER A 11 -18.73 -13.25 5.55
CA SER A 11 -18.73 -13.16 7.01
C SER A 11 -17.37 -13.47 7.65
N GLU A 12 -16.56 -14.29 6.98
CA GLU A 12 -15.22 -14.69 7.38
C GLU A 12 -14.24 -13.51 7.39
N LEU A 13 -14.42 -12.54 6.48
CA LEU A 13 -13.63 -11.30 6.45
C LEU A 13 -13.98 -10.34 7.58
N ARG A 14 -15.13 -10.56 8.23
CA ARG A 14 -15.60 -9.79 9.39
C ARG A 14 -15.24 -10.46 10.73
N GLN A 15 -14.54 -11.59 10.69
CA GLN A 15 -14.18 -12.34 11.89
C GLN A 15 -12.91 -11.78 12.55
N GLN A 16 -13.00 -11.44 13.83
CA GLN A 16 -11.81 -11.11 14.63
C GLN A 16 -10.83 -12.28 14.71
N SER A 17 -9.56 -11.97 14.42
CA SER A 17 -8.47 -12.92 14.34
C SER A 17 -7.91 -13.29 15.70
N ARG A 18 -7.57 -14.56 15.89
CA ARG A 18 -6.93 -15.05 17.13
C ARG A 18 -5.41 -14.87 17.08
N SER A 19 -4.82 -14.63 18.24
CA SER A 19 -3.36 -14.55 18.36
C SER A 19 -2.68 -15.89 18.05
N ILE A 20 -1.49 -15.81 17.47
CA ILE A 20 -0.60 -16.95 17.24
C ILE A 20 0.15 -17.26 18.54
N ALA A 21 -0.03 -18.48 19.07
CA ALA A 21 0.58 -18.89 20.33
C ALA A 21 2.03 -19.37 20.20
N GLY A 22 2.46 -19.75 18.99
CA GLY A 22 3.82 -20.21 18.72
C GLY A 22 4.06 -20.35 17.22
N ILE A 23 5.33 -20.23 16.83
CA ILE A 23 5.76 -20.33 15.45
C ILE A 23 6.22 -21.77 15.22
N ASP A 24 5.46 -22.51 14.43
CA ASP A 24 5.79 -23.86 13.99
C ASP A 24 5.96 -23.90 12.46
N GLY A 25 6.25 -25.08 11.92
CA GLY A 25 6.40 -25.26 10.47
C GLY A 25 5.13 -24.93 9.68
N ALA A 26 3.94 -24.99 10.30
CA ALA A 26 2.69 -24.64 9.63
C ALA A 26 2.53 -23.13 9.49
N ILE A 27 2.91 -22.35 10.52
CA ILE A 27 2.97 -20.88 10.43
C ILE A 27 4.00 -20.44 9.39
N GLN A 28 5.19 -21.04 9.39
CA GLN A 28 6.24 -20.72 8.40
C GLN A 28 5.78 -21.01 6.97
N GLN A 29 5.10 -22.14 6.75
CA GLN A 29 4.55 -22.46 5.43
C GLN A 29 3.43 -21.50 5.04
N LEU A 30 2.55 -21.14 5.97
CA LEU A 30 1.48 -20.17 5.71
C LEU A 30 2.05 -18.81 5.29
N VAL A 31 3.08 -18.31 5.97
CA VAL A 31 3.77 -17.06 5.59
C VAL A 31 4.34 -17.15 4.18
N ALA A 32 5.01 -18.26 3.83
CA ALA A 32 5.56 -18.45 2.49
C ALA A 32 4.45 -18.49 1.42
N ASP A 33 3.36 -19.20 1.68
CA ASP A 33 2.21 -19.28 0.78
C ASP A 33 1.51 -17.91 0.62
N MET A 34 1.41 -17.12 1.70
CA MET A 34 0.85 -15.77 1.67
C MET A 34 1.72 -14.81 0.85
N LEU A 35 3.05 -14.85 1.00
CA LEU A 35 3.97 -14.04 0.18
C LEU A 35 3.87 -14.39 -1.30
N GLU A 36 3.80 -15.69 -1.63
CA GLU A 36 3.62 -16.15 -3.01
C GLU A 36 2.26 -15.68 -3.57
N THR A 37 1.20 -15.77 -2.77
CA THR A 37 -0.17 -15.35 -3.15
C THR A 37 -0.25 -13.84 -3.37
N MET A 38 0.28 -13.04 -2.44
CA MET A 38 0.33 -11.58 -2.49
C MET A 38 1.01 -11.09 -3.78
N ARG A 39 2.15 -11.69 -4.13
CA ARG A 39 2.88 -11.35 -5.37
C ARG A 39 2.08 -11.79 -6.62
N ALA A 40 1.40 -12.93 -6.56
CA ALA A 40 0.59 -13.42 -7.68
C ALA A 40 -0.65 -12.57 -7.97
N CYS A 41 -1.19 -11.86 -6.95
CA CYS A 41 -2.27 -10.89 -7.14
C CYS A 41 -1.79 -9.44 -7.26
N HIS A 42 -0.47 -9.21 -7.37
CA HIS A 42 0.13 -7.88 -7.52
C HIS A 42 -0.26 -6.87 -6.41
N MET A 43 -0.39 -7.36 -5.18
CA MET A 43 -0.67 -6.53 -4.01
C MET A 43 0.59 -6.28 -3.19
N ALA A 44 0.63 -5.14 -2.48
CA ALA A 44 1.72 -4.80 -1.55
C ALA A 44 1.56 -5.45 -0.16
N SER A 45 0.38 -5.99 0.15
CA SER A 45 0.07 -6.61 1.42
C SER A 45 -0.99 -7.71 1.28
N LEU A 46 -0.99 -8.65 2.23
CA LEU A 46 -2.00 -9.70 2.34
C LEU A 46 -2.10 -10.20 3.79
N SER A 47 -3.31 -10.25 4.33
CA SER A 47 -3.57 -10.80 5.67
C SER A 47 -4.15 -12.22 5.64
N ALA A 48 -3.86 -12.97 6.70
CA ALA A 48 -4.31 -14.35 6.85
C ALA A 48 -5.85 -14.49 6.81
N PRO A 49 -6.66 -13.55 7.35
CA PRO A 49 -8.12 -13.59 7.25
C PRO A 49 -8.63 -13.56 5.80
N GLN A 50 -7.97 -12.82 4.91
CA GLN A 50 -8.29 -12.80 3.48
C GLN A 50 -8.09 -14.18 2.83
N CYS A 51 -7.22 -15.03 3.40
CA CYS A 51 -7.01 -16.41 2.99
C CYS A 51 -7.88 -17.42 3.78
N GLY A 52 -8.93 -16.95 4.49
CA GLY A 52 -9.80 -17.76 5.32
C GLY A 52 -9.13 -18.32 6.59
N LYS A 53 -8.04 -17.70 7.04
CA LYS A 53 -7.31 -18.07 8.26
C LYS A 53 -7.41 -16.93 9.28
N PRO A 54 -8.33 -17.00 10.27
CA PRO A 54 -8.53 -15.91 11.25
C PRO A 54 -7.41 -15.91 12.30
N LEU A 55 -6.18 -15.62 11.87
CA LEU A 55 -4.96 -15.52 12.67
C LEU A 55 -4.44 -14.09 12.57
N ARG A 56 -3.90 -13.54 13.67
CA ARG A 56 -3.26 -12.22 13.70
C ARG A 56 -1.92 -12.25 12.98
N LEU A 57 -1.96 -12.37 11.65
CA LEU A 57 -0.84 -12.49 10.74
C LEU A 57 -1.14 -11.77 9.44
N PHE A 58 -0.22 -10.94 8.99
CA PHE A 58 -0.18 -10.45 7.63
C PHE A 58 1.26 -10.29 7.14
N VAL A 59 1.39 -10.15 5.83
CA VAL A 59 2.67 -9.91 5.15
C VAL A 59 2.57 -8.63 4.33
N THR A 60 3.69 -7.93 4.20
CA THR A 60 3.81 -6.75 3.35
C THR A 60 5.08 -6.89 2.49
N GLU A 61 5.09 -6.26 1.33
CA GLU A 61 6.29 -6.08 0.51
C GLU A 61 6.31 -4.65 -0.03
N ILE A 62 7.29 -3.90 0.44
CA ILE A 62 7.50 -2.50 0.05
C ILE A 62 8.95 -2.41 -0.40
N TYR A 63 9.22 -1.77 -1.53
CA TYR A 63 10.60 -1.56 -2.00
C TYR A 63 11.39 -2.87 -2.20
N GLY A 64 10.69 -3.97 -2.55
CA GLY A 64 11.27 -5.30 -2.69
C GLY A 64 11.60 -6.02 -1.37
N GLU A 65 11.32 -5.39 -0.23
CA GLU A 65 11.53 -5.95 1.10
C GLU A 65 10.25 -6.54 1.68
N SER A 66 10.25 -7.85 1.89
CA SER A 66 9.13 -8.52 2.55
C SER A 66 9.23 -8.44 4.07
N LYS A 67 8.15 -8.03 4.74
CA LYS A 67 8.01 -8.05 6.20
C LYS A 67 6.85 -8.95 6.63
N VAL A 68 7.00 -9.57 7.81
CA VAL A 68 6.00 -10.45 8.41
C VAL A 68 5.54 -9.84 9.73
N TRP A 69 4.23 -9.77 9.92
CA TRP A 69 3.61 -9.10 11.05
C TRP A 69 2.77 -10.08 11.84
N MET A 70 3.31 -10.63 12.94
CA MET A 70 2.61 -11.57 13.80
C MET A 70 2.23 -10.96 15.14
N ASN A 71 0.99 -11.18 15.54
CA ASN A 71 0.38 -10.57 16.73
C ASN A 71 0.66 -9.06 16.85
N PRO A 72 0.50 -8.27 15.78
CA PRO A 72 0.80 -6.86 15.84
C PRO A 72 -0.16 -6.11 16.77
N GLU A 73 0.39 -5.14 17.50
CA GLU A 73 -0.30 -4.27 18.45
C GLU A 73 0.18 -2.82 18.25
N VAL A 74 -0.77 -1.92 18.04
CA VAL A 74 -0.50 -0.49 17.89
C VAL A 74 -0.25 0.11 19.27
N LEU A 75 0.93 0.70 19.45
CA LEU A 75 1.30 1.40 20.69
C LEU A 75 0.96 2.89 20.63
N LYS A 76 1.10 3.50 19.45
CA LYS A 76 0.85 4.92 19.22
C LYS A 76 0.53 5.20 17.75
N THR A 77 -0.28 6.22 17.49
CA THR A 77 -0.53 6.78 16.15
C THR A 77 -0.38 8.29 16.20
N GLU A 78 0.11 8.89 15.12
CA GLU A 78 0.27 10.35 14.98
C GLU A 78 -0.04 10.80 13.55
N GLY A 79 -0.60 12.01 13.42
CA GLY A 79 -0.96 12.60 12.14
C GLY A 79 -2.09 11.86 11.41
N GLU A 80 -2.52 12.43 10.30
CA GLU A 80 -3.51 11.84 9.39
C GLU A 80 -3.07 12.08 7.94
N GLN A 81 -3.31 11.09 7.08
CA GLN A 81 -3.06 11.14 5.64
C GLN A 81 -4.28 10.61 4.88
N ALA A 82 -4.64 11.30 3.81
CA ALA A 82 -5.55 10.76 2.80
C ALA A 82 -4.85 9.60 2.08
N SER A 83 -5.48 8.43 2.11
CA SER A 83 -4.87 7.19 1.64
C SER A 83 -5.74 6.51 0.61
N VAL A 84 -5.33 6.57 -0.65
CA VAL A 84 -5.93 5.73 -1.71
C VAL A 84 -5.51 4.28 -1.46
N GLU A 85 -6.50 3.42 -1.27
CA GLU A 85 -6.35 2.01 -0.92
C GLU A 85 -7.08 1.14 -1.94
N SER A 86 -6.49 -0.03 -2.22
CA SER A 86 -7.13 -1.14 -2.92
C SER A 86 -6.93 -2.41 -2.10
N CYS A 87 -7.81 -3.40 -2.26
CA CYS A 87 -7.81 -4.60 -1.44
C CYS A 87 -8.00 -5.84 -2.31
N ALA A 88 -7.20 -6.89 -2.07
CA ALA A 88 -7.31 -8.15 -2.82
C ALA A 88 -8.70 -8.82 -2.68
N SER A 89 -9.39 -8.57 -1.56
CA SER A 89 -10.75 -9.06 -1.31
C SER A 89 -11.83 -8.25 -2.05
N PHE A 90 -11.48 -7.06 -2.54
CA PHE A 90 -12.38 -6.12 -3.24
C PHE A 90 -11.66 -5.51 -4.46
N PRO A 91 -11.35 -6.33 -5.49
CA PRO A 91 -10.46 -5.94 -6.59
C PRO A 91 -11.00 -4.77 -7.43
N ASP A 92 -12.31 -4.56 -7.44
CA ASP A 92 -12.97 -3.51 -8.21
C ASP A 92 -13.15 -2.20 -7.41
N LEU A 93 -12.68 -2.13 -6.17
CA LEU A 93 -12.83 -0.98 -5.30
C LEU A 93 -11.48 -0.33 -4.99
N THR A 94 -11.42 0.96 -5.29
CA THR A 94 -10.35 1.85 -4.87
C THR A 94 -11.00 2.99 -4.11
N LEU A 95 -10.64 3.17 -2.84
CA LEU A 95 -11.23 4.18 -1.96
C LEU A 95 -10.15 5.02 -1.31
N GLU A 96 -10.42 6.31 -1.13
CA GLU A 96 -9.61 7.20 -0.32
C GLU A 96 -10.11 7.14 1.13
N VAL A 97 -9.26 6.66 2.03
CA VAL A 97 -9.56 6.41 3.45
C VAL A 97 -8.60 7.22 4.32
N PRO A 98 -9.05 7.88 5.40
CA PRO A 98 -8.14 8.55 6.34
C PRO A 98 -7.34 7.51 7.14
N ARG A 99 -6.01 7.66 7.16
CA ARG A 99 -5.09 6.79 7.92
C ARG A 99 -4.10 7.58 8.75
N PRO A 100 -3.55 7.00 9.83
CA PRO A 100 -2.42 7.60 10.54
C PRO A 100 -1.24 7.88 9.60
N GLN A 101 -0.59 9.04 9.76
CA GLN A 101 0.63 9.34 9.02
C GLN A 101 1.82 8.53 9.55
N THR A 102 1.87 8.34 10.86
CA THR A 102 2.92 7.62 11.59
C THR A 102 2.31 6.69 12.63
N MET A 103 2.91 5.52 12.84
CA MET A 103 2.50 4.55 13.85
C MET A 103 3.70 3.94 14.56
N VAL A 104 3.59 3.72 15.87
CA VAL A 104 4.52 2.88 16.64
C VAL A 104 3.83 1.55 16.90
N ILE A 105 4.45 0.47 16.47
CA ILE A 105 3.84 -0.86 16.47
C ILE A 105 4.77 -1.89 17.11
N HIS A 106 4.21 -2.71 17.99
CA HIS A 106 4.85 -3.90 18.52
C HIS A 106 4.40 -5.11 17.70
N THR A 107 5.33 -5.94 17.27
CA THR A 107 5.05 -7.15 16.46
C THR A 107 6.07 -8.24 16.77
N MET A 108 5.82 -9.46 16.28
CA MET A 108 6.74 -10.59 16.38
C MET A 108 7.23 -10.99 14.98
N GLN A 109 8.54 -11.19 14.86
CA GLN A 109 9.20 -11.65 13.64
C GLN A 109 9.12 -13.17 13.48
N LEU A 110 9.43 -13.68 12.27
CA LEU A 110 9.34 -15.12 11.95
C LEU A 110 10.28 -16.01 12.79
N ASP A 111 11.34 -15.43 13.37
CA ASP A 111 12.25 -16.11 14.30
C ASP A 111 11.74 -16.11 15.76
N GLY A 112 10.60 -15.46 16.02
CA GLY A 112 9.99 -15.31 17.35
C GLY A 112 10.49 -14.12 18.15
N SER A 113 11.39 -13.30 17.60
CA SER A 113 11.85 -12.09 18.27
C SER A 113 10.76 -11.00 18.28
N PRO A 114 10.50 -10.35 19.43
CA PRO A 114 9.64 -9.18 19.47
C PRO A 114 10.39 -7.96 18.94
N VAL A 115 9.69 -7.12 18.18
CA VAL A 115 10.21 -5.86 17.64
C VAL A 115 9.20 -4.76 17.90
N VAL A 116 9.68 -3.60 18.32
CA VAL A 116 8.92 -2.34 18.31
C VAL A 116 9.56 -1.45 17.27
N GLN A 117 8.75 -0.92 16.35
CA GLN A 117 9.23 -0.05 15.29
C GLN A 117 8.25 1.10 15.05
N THR A 118 8.79 2.22 14.60
CA THR A 118 8.03 3.36 14.10
C THR A 118 7.99 3.24 12.58
N ILE A 119 6.79 3.34 12.01
CA ILE A 119 6.53 3.29 10.57
C ILE A 119 5.74 4.53 10.15
N SER A 120 5.91 4.98 8.91
CA SER A 120 5.24 6.17 8.38
C SER A 120 4.85 5.98 6.91
N GLY A 121 4.10 6.95 6.37
CA GLY A 121 3.78 7.02 4.95
C GLY A 121 3.03 5.78 4.45
N ILE A 122 3.52 5.17 3.37
CA ILE A 122 2.89 3.99 2.75
C ILE A 122 2.91 2.76 3.66
N GLU A 123 3.96 2.57 4.47
CA GLU A 123 4.02 1.43 5.38
C GLU A 123 2.99 1.56 6.49
N ALA A 124 2.83 2.76 7.08
CA ALA A 124 1.78 3.02 8.08
C ALA A 124 0.38 2.78 7.51
N ARG A 125 0.13 3.19 6.25
CA ARG A 125 -1.13 2.94 5.53
C ARG A 125 -1.41 1.44 5.36
N LEU A 126 -0.47 0.70 4.78
CA LEU A 126 -0.63 -0.74 4.53
C LEU A 126 -0.83 -1.51 5.84
N VAL A 127 -0.03 -1.20 6.86
CA VAL A 127 -0.14 -1.84 8.18
C VAL A 127 -1.47 -1.52 8.85
N ALA A 128 -1.97 -0.27 8.76
CA ALA A 128 -3.29 0.08 9.26
C ALA A 128 -4.41 -0.68 8.54
N HIS A 129 -4.32 -0.81 7.21
CA HIS A 129 -5.27 -1.59 6.42
C HIS A 129 -5.29 -3.07 6.83
N GLU A 130 -4.12 -3.70 6.97
CA GLU A 130 -4.07 -5.11 7.35
C GLU A 130 -4.45 -5.36 8.81
N LEU A 131 -4.20 -4.40 9.71
CA LEU A 131 -4.69 -4.46 11.10
C LEU A 131 -6.22 -4.48 11.14
N ASP A 132 -6.89 -3.69 10.31
CA ASP A 132 -8.36 -3.72 10.19
C ASP A 132 -8.85 -5.11 9.80
N HIS A 133 -8.21 -5.75 8.82
CA HIS A 133 -8.54 -7.13 8.45
C HIS A 133 -8.37 -8.12 9.61
N LEU A 134 -7.36 -7.95 10.47
CA LEU A 134 -7.21 -8.77 11.68
C LEU A 134 -8.37 -8.57 12.65
N ASP A 135 -8.95 -7.37 12.69
CA ASP A 135 -10.04 -7.00 13.60
C ASP A 135 -11.43 -7.16 12.96
N GLY A 136 -11.50 -7.64 11.72
CA GLY A 136 -12.75 -7.85 10.98
C GLY A 136 -13.38 -6.57 10.43
N ILE A 137 -12.58 -5.51 10.31
CA ILE A 137 -12.95 -4.21 9.75
C ILE A 137 -12.48 -4.19 8.29
N LEU A 138 -13.30 -3.61 7.41
CA LEU A 138 -12.97 -3.41 6.01
C LEU A 138 -12.78 -1.92 5.75
N PHE A 139 -11.89 -1.57 4.83
CA PHE A 139 -11.55 -0.17 4.52
C PHE A 139 -12.76 0.71 4.18
N GLN A 140 -13.79 0.16 3.52
CA GLN A 140 -15.06 0.86 3.26
C GLN A 140 -15.85 1.24 4.53
N ASP A 141 -15.61 0.59 5.68
CA ASP A 141 -16.31 0.88 6.93
C ASP A 141 -15.84 2.18 7.59
N HIS A 142 -14.70 2.73 7.15
CA HIS A 142 -14.20 4.04 7.58
C HIS A 142 -14.88 5.21 6.87
N LEU A 143 -15.63 4.94 5.81
CA LEU A 143 -16.38 5.94 5.08
C LEU A 143 -17.85 5.95 5.52
N ASP A 144 -18.41 7.15 5.62
CA ASP A 144 -19.86 7.27 5.72
C ASP A 144 -20.53 6.94 4.37
N ALA A 145 -21.85 6.76 4.41
CA ALA A 145 -22.60 6.33 3.24
C ALA A 145 -22.56 7.34 2.08
N GLU A 146 -22.41 8.63 2.38
CA GLU A 146 -22.34 9.69 1.38
C GLU A 146 -20.98 9.65 0.67
N SER A 147 -19.89 9.67 1.44
CA SER A 147 -18.51 9.58 0.97
C SER A 147 -18.26 8.31 0.16
N LEU A 148 -18.73 7.16 0.64
CA LEU A 148 -18.61 5.89 -0.08
C LEU A 148 -19.36 5.95 -1.42
N PHE A 149 -20.58 6.47 -1.41
CA PHE A 149 -21.39 6.57 -2.63
C PHE A 149 -20.76 7.51 -3.66
N GLU A 150 -20.23 8.65 -3.22
CA GLU A 150 -19.52 9.60 -4.08
C GLU A 150 -18.28 8.97 -4.73
N GLN A 151 -17.42 8.33 -3.93
CA GLN A 151 -16.20 7.69 -4.47
C GLN A 151 -16.53 6.54 -5.43
N MET A 152 -17.58 5.75 -5.14
CA MET A 152 -18.02 4.69 -6.05
C MET A 152 -18.55 5.23 -7.38
N LEU A 153 -19.24 6.37 -7.39
CA LEU A 153 -19.74 7.00 -8.63
C LEU A 153 -18.63 7.76 -9.39
N GLY A 154 -17.64 8.32 -8.69
CA GLY A 154 -16.52 9.06 -9.27
C GLY A 154 -15.60 8.21 -10.15
N THR A 155 -15.69 6.88 -10.10
CA THR A 155 -14.96 5.96 -10.99
C THR A 155 -15.58 5.84 -12.40
N THR A 156 -16.72 6.48 -12.67
CA THR A 156 -17.22 6.68 -14.04
C THR A 156 -16.75 8.02 -14.59
N ASP A 157 -15.75 7.98 -15.48
CA ASP A 157 -15.22 9.07 -16.33
C ASP A 157 -15.76 10.48 -16.03
N GLU A 158 -14.92 11.34 -15.44
CA GLU A 158 -15.18 12.77 -15.32
C GLU A 158 -15.43 13.41 -16.70
N TYR A 159 -16.70 13.58 -17.05
CA TYR A 159 -17.11 14.66 -17.93
C TYR A 159 -17.22 15.93 -17.08
N THR A 160 -16.22 16.80 -17.21
CA THR A 160 -16.09 18.05 -16.48
C THR A 160 -17.37 18.90 -16.55
N ILE A 161 -17.91 19.30 -15.40
CA ILE A 161 -18.78 20.46 -15.32
C ILE A 161 -18.12 21.46 -14.37
N GLN A 162 -17.55 22.52 -14.95
CA GLN A 162 -17.02 23.67 -14.23
C GLN A 162 -18.13 24.31 -13.39
N GLY A 163 -17.87 24.51 -12.10
CA GLY A 163 -18.82 25.18 -11.21
C GLY A 163 -18.28 25.47 -9.81
N GLU A 164 -17.54 26.58 -9.71
CA GLU A 164 -17.45 27.51 -8.58
C GLU A 164 -16.86 27.04 -7.23
N ASP A 165 -15.71 27.65 -6.87
CA ASP A 165 -15.11 27.64 -5.51
C ASP A 165 -16.11 28.13 -4.45
N PRO A 166 -16.08 27.57 -3.22
CA PRO A 166 -15.79 28.48 -2.11
C PRO A 166 -15.07 27.91 -0.85
N ILE A 167 -14.19 28.78 -0.33
CA ILE A 167 -14.02 29.24 1.06
C ILE A 167 -13.12 28.45 2.03
N ALA A 168 -12.11 29.19 2.50
CA ALA A 168 -11.21 28.90 3.61
C ALA A 168 -11.86 29.12 5.00
N SER A 169 -11.45 28.31 5.97
CA SER A 169 -11.47 28.59 7.42
C SER A 169 -10.24 27.93 8.03
N ASP A 170 -9.22 28.69 8.44
CA ASP A 170 -9.01 29.24 9.79
C ASP A 170 -8.95 28.17 10.88
N ASP A 171 -7.74 27.83 11.31
CA ASP A 171 -7.48 27.25 12.63
C ASP A 171 -6.18 27.80 13.23
N GLY A 172 -6.33 28.37 14.42
CA GLY A 172 -5.25 28.89 15.26
C GLY A 172 -4.48 27.79 16.02
N PRO A 173 -3.40 28.16 16.73
CA PRO A 173 -2.30 27.27 17.02
C PRO A 173 -2.49 26.48 18.33
N PHE A 174 -2.11 25.20 18.34
CA PHE A 174 -1.84 24.48 19.58
C PHE A 174 -0.45 23.83 19.56
N ALA A 175 0.31 24.15 20.61
CA ALA A 175 1.72 23.83 20.79
C ALA A 175 1.95 22.36 21.13
N ALA A 176 2.99 21.77 20.55
CA ALA A 176 3.57 20.52 20.98
C ALA A 176 4.75 20.79 21.93
N ASP A 177 4.75 20.12 23.09
CA ASP A 177 5.95 19.83 23.87
C ASP A 177 5.86 18.38 24.36
N SER A 178 6.81 17.55 23.95
CA SER A 178 7.65 16.80 24.88
C SER A 178 8.59 15.88 24.13
N SER A 179 9.86 16.02 24.49
CA SER A 179 10.99 15.21 24.11
C SER A 179 10.89 13.81 24.71
N PHE A 180 11.12 12.79 23.89
CA PHE A 180 11.41 11.44 24.36
C PHE A 180 12.40 10.76 23.39
N GLU A 181 13.55 10.33 23.92
CA GLU A 181 14.62 9.67 23.18
C GLU A 181 14.20 8.25 22.77
N SER A 182 14.20 7.98 21.47
CA SER A 182 14.02 6.64 20.89
C SER A 182 15.36 5.95 20.70
N GLY A 183 15.40 4.66 21.06
CA GLY A 183 16.44 3.74 20.59
C GLY A 183 16.41 3.65 19.07
N GLN A 184 17.61 3.59 18.47
CA GLN A 184 17.86 3.66 17.03
C GLN A 184 17.25 2.45 16.30
N ALA A 185 16.13 2.67 15.62
CA ALA A 185 15.86 2.04 14.33
C ALA A 185 16.44 3.01 13.28
N GLU A 186 17.25 2.50 12.35
CA GLU A 186 17.74 3.29 11.21
C GLU A 186 16.53 3.64 10.35
N ILE A 187 16.03 4.86 10.52
CA ILE A 187 15.10 5.48 9.56
C ILE A 187 15.96 5.71 8.32
N GLU A 188 15.65 5.03 7.21
CA GLU A 188 16.21 5.40 5.91
C GLU A 188 15.95 6.88 5.70
N SER A 189 16.98 7.62 5.31
CA SER A 189 16.82 9.05 5.07
C SER A 189 15.81 9.29 3.94
N ASP A 190 15.10 10.42 3.99
CA ASP A 190 14.15 10.81 2.94
C ASP A 190 14.80 10.76 1.51
N GLU A 191 16.12 10.98 1.42
CA GLU A 191 16.90 10.85 0.18
C GLU A 191 17.05 9.40 -0.29
N GLU A 192 17.26 8.45 0.62
CA GLU A 192 17.37 7.02 0.31
C GLU A 192 16.02 6.45 -0.13
N GLU A 193 14.93 6.82 0.55
CA GLU A 193 13.57 6.43 0.16
C GLU A 193 13.22 7.00 -1.23
N LEU A 194 13.53 8.29 -1.47
CA LEU A 194 13.32 8.91 -2.78
C LEU A 194 14.14 8.19 -3.86
N GLN A 195 15.41 7.88 -3.62
CA GLN A 195 16.22 7.14 -4.58
C GLN A 195 15.61 5.76 -4.91
N HIS A 196 15.10 5.05 -3.91
CA HIS A 196 14.44 3.76 -4.15
C HIS A 196 13.19 3.91 -5.03
N ILE A 197 12.38 4.94 -4.79
CA ILE A 197 11.21 5.25 -5.63
C ILE A 197 11.64 5.51 -7.08
N LEU A 198 12.72 6.26 -7.28
CA LEU A 198 13.26 6.54 -8.62
C LEU A 198 13.77 5.29 -9.32
N ASP A 199 14.48 4.41 -8.61
CA ASP A 199 14.94 3.14 -9.14
C ASP A 199 13.77 2.24 -9.55
N LEU A 200 12.69 2.19 -8.76
CA LEU A 200 11.47 1.45 -9.10
C LEU A 200 10.77 1.99 -10.35
N LEU A 201 10.70 3.32 -10.49
CA LEU A 201 10.11 3.96 -11.66
C LEU A 201 10.96 3.72 -12.91
N ALA A 202 12.29 3.86 -12.81
CA ALA A 202 13.21 3.54 -13.89
C ALA A 202 13.11 2.06 -14.30
N ASP A 203 13.02 1.15 -13.32
CA ASP A 203 12.83 -0.28 -13.54
C ASP A 203 11.51 -0.58 -14.30
N SER A 204 10.44 0.09 -13.90
CA SER A 204 9.14 -0.03 -14.55
C SER A 204 9.17 0.53 -15.98
N GLY A 205 9.84 1.65 -16.20
CA GLY A 205 10.00 2.28 -17.52
C GLY A 205 10.68 1.36 -18.54
N TRP A 206 11.83 0.77 -18.20
CA TRP A 206 12.50 -0.15 -19.15
C TRP A 206 11.71 -1.42 -19.40
N LYS A 207 10.99 -1.96 -18.39
CA LYS A 207 10.12 -3.13 -18.56
C LYS A 207 8.98 -2.83 -19.53
N LEU A 208 8.40 -1.64 -19.44
CA LEU A 208 7.38 -1.18 -20.40
C LEU A 208 7.97 -1.02 -21.81
N ALA A 209 9.15 -0.41 -21.94
CA ALA A 209 9.83 -0.28 -23.23
C ALA A 209 10.07 -1.64 -23.91
N LEU A 210 10.61 -2.60 -23.15
CA LEU A 210 10.87 -3.97 -23.64
C LEU A 210 9.55 -4.68 -24.00
N ALA A 211 8.52 -4.58 -23.17
CA ALA A 211 7.22 -5.18 -23.46
C ALA A 211 6.61 -4.59 -24.74
N ALA A 212 6.69 -3.27 -24.94
CA ALA A 212 6.24 -2.61 -26.16
C ALA A 212 7.05 -3.08 -27.37
N GLU A 213 8.37 -3.22 -27.27
CA GLU A 213 9.21 -3.79 -28.34
C GLU A 213 8.79 -5.22 -28.71
N LEU A 214 8.57 -6.08 -27.71
CA LEU A 214 8.13 -7.47 -27.95
C LEU A 214 6.72 -7.55 -28.56
N LEU A 215 5.82 -6.62 -28.21
CA LEU A 215 4.48 -6.57 -28.80
C LEU A 215 4.50 -6.17 -30.28
N ARG A 216 5.50 -5.39 -30.73
CA ARG A 216 5.67 -5.00 -32.14
C ARG A 216 5.99 -6.17 -33.07
N ASP A 217 6.43 -7.31 -32.52
CA ASP A 217 6.71 -8.51 -33.31
C ASP A 217 5.43 -9.24 -33.76
N TYR A 218 4.25 -8.84 -33.27
CA TYR A 218 2.95 -9.43 -33.63
C TYR A 218 2.25 -8.63 -34.74
N GLU A 219 1.38 -9.30 -35.51
CA GLU A 219 0.44 -8.61 -36.39
C GLU A 219 -0.67 -7.99 -35.52
N LEU A 220 -0.64 -6.66 -35.38
CA LEU A 220 -1.59 -5.91 -34.56
C LEU A 220 -2.71 -5.30 -35.42
N ASP A 221 -3.91 -5.20 -34.85
CA ASP A 221 -4.98 -4.37 -35.40
C ASP A 221 -4.83 -2.89 -34.98
N GLU A 222 -5.68 -2.02 -35.55
CA GLU A 222 -5.63 -0.57 -35.30
C GLU A 222 -5.82 -0.20 -33.82
N GLU A 223 -6.66 -0.95 -33.09
CA GLU A 223 -6.91 -0.70 -31.67
C GLU A 223 -5.70 -1.12 -30.83
N GLN A 224 -5.09 -2.26 -31.15
CA GLN A 224 -3.87 -2.76 -30.52
C GLN A 224 -2.66 -1.84 -30.79
N GLU A 225 -2.52 -1.31 -32.01
CA GLU A 225 -1.51 -0.29 -32.33
C GLU A 225 -1.71 0.99 -31.51
N ALA A 226 -2.96 1.41 -31.28
CA ALA A 226 -3.26 2.56 -30.44
C ALA A 226 -2.90 2.31 -28.97
N GLN A 227 -3.13 1.11 -28.43
CA GLN A 227 -2.66 0.76 -27.09
C GLN A 227 -1.13 0.74 -27.00
N LEU A 228 -0.45 0.27 -28.05
CA LEU A 228 1.01 0.28 -28.10
C LEU A 228 1.57 1.72 -28.06
N GLN A 229 0.96 2.65 -28.80
CA GLN A 229 1.33 4.08 -28.74
C GLN A 229 1.10 4.69 -27.34
N ARG A 230 0.07 4.24 -26.61
CA ARG A 230 -0.13 4.66 -25.21
C ARG A 230 0.98 4.15 -24.29
N LEU A 231 1.44 2.90 -24.49
CA LEU A 231 2.57 2.37 -23.73
C LEU A 231 3.85 3.16 -23.99
N ASP A 232 4.13 3.53 -25.24
CA ASP A 232 5.25 4.40 -25.60
C ASP A 232 5.14 5.78 -24.93
N GLY A 233 3.94 6.37 -24.92
CA GLY A 233 3.70 7.65 -24.25
C GLY A 233 3.92 7.58 -22.73
N LEU A 234 3.48 6.49 -22.10
CA LEU A 234 3.66 6.27 -20.67
C LEU A 234 5.14 6.07 -20.30
N GLU A 235 5.89 5.31 -21.10
CA GLU A 235 7.32 5.10 -20.90
C GLU A 235 8.09 6.43 -20.94
N ASN A 236 7.82 7.27 -21.94
CA ASN A 236 8.43 8.60 -22.03
C ASN A 236 8.08 9.47 -20.81
N ALA A 237 6.82 9.48 -20.37
CA ALA A 237 6.39 10.25 -19.21
C ALA A 237 7.08 9.79 -17.90
N ILE A 238 7.27 8.47 -17.73
CA ILE A 238 8.02 7.91 -16.60
C ILE A 238 9.49 8.36 -16.69
N SER A 239 10.14 8.24 -17.85
CA SER A 239 11.54 8.65 -18.02
C SER A 239 11.76 10.14 -17.75
N GLU A 240 10.87 11.01 -18.23
CA GLU A 240 10.94 12.46 -17.98
C GLU A 240 10.80 12.78 -16.48
N SER A 241 9.87 12.08 -15.80
CA SER A 241 9.64 12.26 -14.37
C SER A 241 10.84 11.80 -13.54
N VAL A 242 11.44 10.65 -13.87
CA VAL A 242 12.66 10.15 -13.19
C VAL A 242 13.79 11.16 -13.35
N THR A 243 14.06 11.62 -14.58
CA THR A 243 15.12 12.61 -14.84
C THR A 243 14.89 13.92 -14.06
N TYR A 244 13.64 14.38 -13.95
CA TYR A 244 13.32 15.58 -13.18
C TYR A 244 13.72 15.41 -11.70
N TRP A 245 13.25 14.34 -11.05
CA TRP A 245 13.49 14.12 -9.63
C TRP A 245 14.96 13.79 -9.30
N GLU A 246 15.68 13.09 -10.19
CA GLU A 246 17.12 12.88 -10.04
C GLU A 246 17.91 14.20 -10.04
N ASN A 247 17.50 15.16 -10.88
CA ASN A 247 18.12 16.48 -10.92
C ASN A 247 17.83 17.29 -9.65
N GLU A 248 16.61 17.24 -9.13
CA GLU A 248 16.24 17.90 -7.87
C GLU A 248 17.01 17.30 -6.67
N LEU A 249 17.11 15.97 -6.58
CA LEU A 249 17.89 15.28 -5.55
C LEU A 249 19.36 15.74 -5.61
N SER A 250 19.96 15.75 -6.80
CA SER A 250 21.35 16.17 -7.01
C SER A 250 21.60 17.65 -6.67
N ALA A 251 20.61 18.51 -6.88
CA ALA A 251 20.68 19.94 -6.57
C ALA A 251 20.56 20.22 -5.06
N GLY A 252 19.83 19.38 -4.32
CA GLY A 252 19.68 19.47 -2.87
C GLY A 252 20.91 19.05 -2.06
N SER A 253 21.77 18.17 -2.60
CA SER A 253 22.99 17.69 -1.94
C SER A 253 24.23 18.60 -2.11
N SER A 254 24.07 19.80 -2.68
CA SER A 254 25.16 20.76 -3.01
C SER A 254 25.36 21.91 -2.02
#